data_AF-A0A7K2MYU9-F1
#
_entry.id   AF-A0A7K2MYU9-F1
#
_cell.length_a   1.000
_cell.length_b   1.000
_cell.length_c   1.000
_cell.angle_alpha   90.00
_cell.angle_beta   90.00
_cell.angle_gamma   90.00
#
_symmetry.space_group_name_H-M   'P 1'
#
loop_
_entity.id
_entity.type
_entity.pdbx_description
1 polymer ?
#
loop_
_entity_poly.entity_id
_entity_poly.type
_entity_poly.pdbx_seq_one_letter_code
_entity_poly.pdbx_strand_id
1 'polypeptide(L)' 'VAALRAAVGLLEDPDVKLRTWAAQSVQRWHASPDERRGDSEVGELLDRCRHLFSDHVLRRRKWEAGVDN' A
#
# COMPACT_ATOMS: atom_id res chain seq x y z
N VAL A 1 -2.30 7.03 5.06
CA VAL A 1 -1.62 7.42 3.81
C VAL A 1 -0.10 7.60 3.92
N ALA A 2 0.43 8.38 4.87
CA ALA A 2 1.83 8.84 4.80
C ALA A 2 2.89 7.72 4.76
N ALA A 3 2.73 6.67 5.58
CA ALA A 3 3.63 5.53 5.59
C ALA A 3 3.57 4.72 4.28
N LEU A 4 2.37 4.55 3.72
CA LEU A 4 2.17 3.88 2.44
C LEU A 4 2.83 4.70 1.32
N ARG A 5 2.56 6.01 1.24
CA ARG A 5 3.16 6.92 0.26
C ARG A 5 4.69 6.87 0.28
N ALA A 6 5.29 6.91 1.46
CA ALA A 6 6.74 6.82 1.62
C ALA A 6 7.29 5.47 1.14
N ALA A 7 6.63 4.37 1.49
CA ALA A 7 7.06 3.05 1.07
C ALA A 7 6.87 2.83 -0.44
N VAL A 8 5.80 3.35 -1.05
CA VAL A 8 5.63 3.31 -2.51
C VAL A 8 6.72 4.10 -3.22
N GLY A 9 7.11 5.28 -2.70
CA GLY A 9 8.24 6.03 -3.25
C GLY A 9 9.57 5.26 -3.19
N LEU A 10 9.78 4.46 -2.14
CA LEU A 10 10.97 3.63 -1.99
C LEU A 10 10.97 2.37 -2.90
N LEU A 11 9.87 2.04 -3.57
CA LEU A 11 9.84 0.94 -4.54
C LEU A 11 10.56 1.29 -5.85
N GLU A 12 10.69 2.58 -6.14
CA GLU A 12 11.40 3.11 -7.30
C GLU A 12 12.88 3.41 -7.00
N ASP A 13 13.32 3.16 -5.76
CA ASP A 13 14.70 3.42 -5.33
C ASP A 13 15.71 2.47 -5.99
N PRO A 14 16.88 2.94 -6.44
CA PRO A 14 17.90 2.07 -7.01
C PRO A 14 18.47 1.04 -6.02
N ASP A 15 18.34 1.26 -4.71
CA ASP A 15 18.78 0.31 -3.68
C ASP A 15 17.79 -0.85 -3.54
N VAL A 16 18.26 -2.03 -3.93
CA VAL A 16 17.52 -3.30 -3.85
C VAL A 16 17.09 -3.62 -2.41
N LYS A 17 17.86 -3.21 -1.40
CA LYS A 17 17.50 -3.41 0.02
C LYS A 17 16.33 -2.50 0.39
N LEU A 18 16.35 -1.24 -0.04
CA LEU A 18 15.25 -0.29 0.19
C LEU A 18 13.99 -0.76 -0.53
N ARG A 19 14.09 -1.24 -1.78
CA ARG A 19 12.96 -1.82 -2.50
C ARG A 19 12.37 -3.04 -1.79
N THR A 20 13.21 -3.92 -1.28
CA THR A 20 12.75 -5.12 -0.54
C THR A 20 12.08 -4.73 0.77
N TRP A 21 12.68 -3.80 1.52
CA TRP A 21 12.11 -3.28 2.77
C TRP A 21 10.78 -2.54 2.52
N ALA A 22 10.71 -1.74 1.46
CA ALA A 22 9.51 -1.06 1.02
C ALA A 22 8.40 -2.05 0.67
N ALA A 23 8.70 -3.10 -0.11
CA ALA A 23 7.74 -4.15 -0.41
C ALA A 23 7.22 -4.85 0.85
N GLN A 24 8.07 -5.09 1.85
CA GLN A 24 7.63 -5.64 3.13
C GLN A 24 6.79 -4.65 3.95
N SER A 25 7.18 -3.38 3.99
CA SER A 25 6.42 -2.31 4.66
C SER A 25 5.03 -2.13 4.05
N VAL A 26 4.93 -2.16 2.71
CA VAL A 26 3.66 -2.08 1.97
C VAL A 26 2.80 -3.33 2.22
N GLN A 27 3.38 -4.53 2.27
CA GLN A 27 2.66 -5.75 2.63
C GLN A 27 2.16 -5.76 4.07
N ARG A 28 2.96 -5.23 5.00
CA ARG A 28 2.62 -5.13 6.43
C ARG A 28 1.71 -3.95 6.75
N TRP A 29 1.57 -2.98 5.87
CA TRP A 29 0.74 -1.80 6.10
C TRP A 29 -0.73 -2.20 6.32
N HIS A 30 -1.34 -1.78 7.42
CA HIS A 30 -2.78 -1.92 7.68
C HIS A 30 -3.41 -0.54 7.75
N ALA A 31 -4.64 -0.40 7.24
CA ALA A 31 -5.41 0.83 7.40
C ALA A 31 -5.68 1.04 8.89
N SER A 32 -5.16 2.13 9.45
CA SER A 32 -5.45 2.48 10.83
C SER A 32 -6.90 2.96 10.92
N PRO A 33 -7.65 2.64 12.00
CA PRO A 33 -9.04 3.09 12.15
C PRO A 33 -9.18 4.62 12.19
N ASP A 34 -8.13 5.35 12.56
CA ASP A 34 -8.02 6.81 12.53
C ASP A 34 -7.64 7.38 11.15
N GLU A 35 -7.11 6.56 10.25
CA GLU A 35 -6.86 7.01 8.88
C GLU A 35 -8.20 7.06 8.15
N ARG A 36 -8.51 8.23 7.57
CA ARG A 36 -9.76 8.55 6.90
C ARG A 36 -10.14 7.42 5.93
N ARG A 37 -11.11 6.60 6.32
CA ARG A 37 -11.67 5.55 5.45
C ARG A 37 -12.14 6.19 4.15
N GLY A 38 -11.79 5.60 3.01
CA GLY A 38 -12.15 6.10 1.68
C GLY A 38 -11.19 7.14 1.10
N ASP A 39 -9.95 7.23 1.62
CA ASP A 39 -8.92 8.06 0.99
C ASP A 39 -8.52 7.43 -0.36
N SER A 40 -9.04 7.98 -1.46
CA SER A 40 -8.82 7.50 -2.82
C SER A 40 -7.34 7.35 -3.15
N GLU A 41 -6.48 8.16 -2.53
CA GLU A 41 -5.02 8.09 -2.68
C GLU A 41 -4.48 6.71 -2.25
N VAL A 42 -5.04 6.11 -1.20
CA VAL A 42 -4.66 4.75 -0.76
C VAL A 42 -4.98 3.73 -1.85
N GLY A 43 -6.16 3.85 -2.48
CA GLY A 43 -6.58 2.97 -3.56
C GLY A 43 -5.64 3.02 -4.76
N GLU A 44 -5.23 4.23 -5.16
CA GLU A 44 -4.28 4.44 -6.27
C GLU A 44 -2.88 3.91 -5.95
N LEU A 45 -2.38 4.16 -4.74
CA LEU A 45 -1.07 3.67 -4.29
C LEU A 45 -1.04 2.13 -4.25
N LEU A 46 -2.10 1.51 -3.75
CA LEU A 46 -2.26 0.06 -3.75
C LEU A 46 -2.34 -0.51 -5.16
N ASP A 47 -3.05 0.16 -6.08
CA ASP A 47 -3.17 -0.28 -7.47
C ASP A 47 -1.83 -0.23 -8.21
N ARG A 48 -1.05 0.83 -8.01
CA ARG A 48 0.33 0.94 -8.51
C ARG A 48 1.21 -0.20 -8.01
N CYS A 49 0.98 -0.64 -6.78
CA CYS A 49 1.70 -1.75 -6.17
C CYS A 49 1.06 -3.12 -6.40
N ARG A 50 0.05 -3.27 -7.28
CA ARG A 50 -0.65 -4.55 -7.49
C ARG A 50 0.28 -5.72 -7.83
N HIS A 51 1.43 -5.43 -8.44
CA HIS A 51 2.44 -6.43 -8.81
C HIS A 51 3.17 -7.03 -7.59
N LEU A 52 3.13 -6.35 -6.45
CA LEU A 52 3.71 -6.81 -5.18
C LEU A 52 2.71 -7.57 -4.31
N PHE A 53 1.42 -7.51 -4.66
CA PHE A 53 0.35 -8.13 -3.91
C PHE A 53 -0.25 -9.29 -4.68
N SER A 54 -0.69 -10.32 -3.95
CA SER A 54 -1.69 -11.23 -4.50
C SER A 54 -3.04 -10.52 -4.58
N ASP A 55 -3.85 -10.87 -5.58
CA ASP A 55 -5.16 -10.25 -5.84
C ASP A 55 -6.07 -10.26 -4.58
N HIS A 56 -6.02 -11.35 -3.82
CA HIS A 56 -6.74 -11.49 -2.55
C HIS A 56 -6.27 -10.49 -1.46
N VAL A 57 -4.96 -10.29 -1.32
CA VAL A 57 -4.40 -9.35 -0.34
C VAL A 57 -4.72 -7.92 -0.78
N LEU A 58 -4.58 -7.60 -2.07
CA LEU A 58 -4.93 -6.30 -2.61
C LEU A 58 -6.39 -5.95 -2.33
N ARG A 59 -7.31 -6.89 -2.61
CA ARG A 59 -8.74 -6.70 -2.35
C ARG A 59 -9.05 -6.49 -0.86
N ARG A 60 -8.39 -7.25 0.02
CA ARG A 60 -8.51 -7.07 1.47
C ARG A 60 -8.00 -5.69 1.92
N ARG A 61 -6.87 -5.22 1.38
CA ARG A 61 -6.31 -3.89 1.70
C ARG A 61 -7.22 -2.76 1.20
N LYS A 62 -7.79 -2.89 0.00
CA LYS A 62 -8.77 -1.95 -0.55
C LYS A 62 -10.05 -1.91 0.29
N TRP A 63 -10.51 -3.06 0.79
CA TRP A 63 -11.67 -3.13 1.69
C TRP A 63 -11.38 -2.54 3.09
N GLU A 64 -10.22 -2.84 3.67
CA GLU A 64 -9.78 -2.27 4.96
C GLU A 64 -9.65 -0.73 4.89
N ALA A 65 -9.19 -0.22 3.74
CA ALA A 65 -9.10 1.21 3.47
C ALA A 65 -10.46 1.85 3.10
N GLY A 66 -11.52 1.05 2.91
CA GLY A 66 -12.85 1.54 2.53
C GLY A 66 -12.91 2.11 1.10
N VAL A 67 -12.01 1.66 0.21
CA VAL A 67 -11.97 2.06 -1.21
C VAL A 67 -12.56 0.99 -2.14
N ASP A 68 -12.69 -0.26 -1.69
CA ASP A 68 -13.50 -1.31 -2.34
C ASP A 68 -14.89 -1.32 -1.65
N ASN A 69 -15.94 -0.96 -2.39
CA ASN A 69 -17.34 -1.05 -1.96
C ASN A 69 -18.07 -2.15 -2.75
#